data_AF-A0A455UFP4-F1
#
_entry.id   AF-A0A455UFP4-F1
#
_cell.length_a   1.000
_cell.length_b   1.000
_cell.length_c   1.000
_cell.angle_alpha   90.00
_cell.angle_beta   90.00
_cell.angle_gamma   90.00
#
_symmetry.space_group_name_H-M   'P 1'
#
loop_
_entity.id
_entity.type
_entity.pdbx_description
1 polymer ?
#
loop_
_entity_poly.entity_id
_entity_poly.type
_entity_poly.pdbx_seq_one_letter_code
_entity_poly.pdbx_strand_id
1 'polypeptide(L)'
;MIIPHSACAGAKDGQVISAKIVQQPATRVQPVGEVVEVLGERMDPGMEIDIAIRSYDIPAEFPPEVLDQIAGISAEVLEEDKQHRVDLRDVPLVTIDDESAKDFDDAVCAWKTKSGSWKLLVAIADVSHYVRPGTPLDDEARTRGNSVYFPGQVVPMLPELLSNGLCSLNPHVDRLVMVCEMNISQTGAISRYRFYEAVMNSHARLTYNKVAAILDEESEEGEALRKEAQRAG
;
A
#
# COMPACT_ATOMS: atom_id res chain seq x y z
N MET A 1 -26.87 13.79 24.11
CA MET A 1 -27.80 12.80 23.53
C MET A 1 -28.35 11.97 24.68
N ILE A 2 -29.62 11.60 24.63
CA ILE A 2 -30.24 10.70 25.59
C ILE A 2 -30.36 9.33 24.92
N ILE A 3 -29.93 8.27 25.61
CA ILE A 3 -30.15 6.87 25.21
C ILE A 3 -31.19 6.28 26.17
N PRO A 4 -32.41 5.92 25.70
CA PRO A 4 -33.39 5.23 26.52
C PRO A 4 -32.85 3.89 27.02
N HIS A 5 -33.24 3.47 28.22
CA HIS A 5 -32.75 2.20 28.80
C HIS A 5 -33.08 0.98 27.93
N SER A 6 -34.21 1.00 27.21
CA SER A 6 -34.59 -0.07 26.26
C SER A 6 -33.68 -0.17 25.03
N ALA A 7 -32.88 0.87 24.76
CA ALA A 7 -32.04 0.99 23.58
C ALA A 7 -30.54 1.10 23.92
N CYS A 8 -30.13 0.65 25.11
CA CYS A 8 -28.73 0.69 25.55
C CYS A 8 -27.88 -0.50 25.07
N ALA A 9 -28.49 -1.52 24.44
CA ALA A 9 -27.84 -2.73 23.94
C ALA A 9 -26.87 -3.40 24.95
N GLY A 10 -27.14 -3.28 26.26
CA GLY A 10 -26.31 -3.86 27.31
C GLY A 10 -25.02 -3.09 27.64
N ALA A 11 -24.83 -1.89 27.07
CA ALA A 11 -23.71 -1.01 27.37
C ALA A 11 -23.63 -0.66 28.87
N LYS A 12 -22.42 -0.61 29.39
CA LYS A 12 -22.12 -0.23 30.78
C LYS A 12 -21.57 1.21 30.85
N ASP A 13 -21.68 1.81 32.03
CA ASP A 13 -21.09 3.12 32.28
C ASP A 13 -19.56 3.08 32.08
N GLY A 14 -19.01 4.12 31.44
CA GLY A 14 -17.59 4.21 31.08
C GLY A 14 -17.20 3.61 29.72
N GLN A 15 -18.09 2.85 29.08
CA GLN A 15 -17.83 2.24 27.77
C GLN A 15 -18.05 3.23 26.62
N VAL A 16 -17.28 3.02 25.55
CA VAL A 16 -17.45 3.74 24.28
C VAL A 16 -18.48 2.99 23.44
N ILE A 17 -19.42 3.74 22.85
CA ILE A 17 -20.52 3.20 22.05
C ILE A 17 -20.61 3.91 20.70
N SER A 18 -21.08 3.19 19.68
CA SER A 18 -21.64 3.77 18.47
C SER A 18 -23.15 3.86 18.60
N ALA A 19 -23.72 5.02 18.30
CA ALA A 19 -25.16 5.26 18.46
C ALA A 19 -25.74 5.95 17.24
N LYS A 20 -26.95 5.52 16.85
CA LYS A 20 -27.71 6.12 15.77
C LYS A 20 -28.71 7.11 16.34
N ILE A 21 -28.75 8.32 15.79
CA ILE A 21 -29.74 9.33 16.17
C ILE A 21 -31.10 8.90 15.59
N VAL A 22 -32.07 8.63 16.47
CA VAL A 22 -33.46 8.32 16.09
C VAL A 22 -34.37 9.54 16.19
N GLN A 23 -33.99 10.53 17.01
CA GLN A 23 -34.65 11.83 17.10
C GLN A 23 -33.62 12.95 17.04
N GLN A 24 -33.72 13.78 16.02
CA GLN A 24 -32.87 14.95 15.84
C GLN A 24 -33.07 15.98 16.96
N PRO A 25 -32.03 16.77 17.31
CA PRO A 25 -32.15 17.79 18.34
C PRO A 25 -33.11 18.91 17.90
N ALA A 26 -33.83 19.49 18.85
CA ALA A 26 -34.66 20.66 18.64
C ALA A 26 -34.49 21.67 19.78
N THR A 27 -35.10 22.86 19.66
CA THR A 27 -35.03 23.88 20.71
C THR A 27 -35.51 23.31 22.05
N ARG A 28 -34.59 23.24 23.04
CA ARG A 28 -34.81 22.64 24.37
C ARG A 28 -35.07 21.12 24.39
N VAL A 29 -34.81 20.41 23.29
CA VAL A 29 -34.93 18.95 23.21
C VAL A 29 -33.58 18.37 22.82
N GLN A 30 -33.00 17.55 23.69
CA GLN A 30 -31.77 16.82 23.38
C GLN A 30 -32.05 15.73 22.34
N PRO A 31 -31.08 15.40 21.48
CA PRO A 31 -31.25 14.31 20.52
C PRO A 31 -31.39 12.98 21.26
N VAL A 32 -32.22 12.08 20.73
CA VAL A 32 -32.41 10.72 21.24
C VAL A 32 -31.73 9.76 20.28
N GLY A 33 -30.96 8.82 20.82
CA GLY A 33 -30.29 7.78 20.05
C GLY A 33 -30.56 6.39 20.56
N GLU A 34 -30.16 5.41 19.76
CA GLU A 34 -30.10 3.99 20.12
C GLU A 34 -28.67 3.49 19.94
N VAL A 35 -28.21 2.61 20.83
CA VAL A 35 -26.88 1.99 20.71
C VAL A 35 -26.94 0.97 19.58
N VAL A 36 -26.05 1.13 18.60
CA VAL A 36 -25.86 0.18 17.50
C VAL A 36 -24.81 -0.84 17.89
N GLU A 37 -23.75 -0.41 18.55
CA GLU A 37 -22.58 -1.23 18.88
C GLU A 37 -21.90 -0.72 20.17
N VAL A 38 -21.42 -1.65 21.00
CA VAL A 38 -20.55 -1.36 22.15
C VAL A 38 -19.12 -1.66 21.70
N LEU A 39 -18.28 -0.61 21.63
CA LEU A 39 -16.91 -0.73 21.11
C LEU A 39 -15.95 -1.30 22.16
N GLY A 40 -16.14 -0.94 23.43
CA GLY A 40 -15.28 -1.40 24.52
C GLY A 40 -15.08 -0.36 25.61
N GLU A 41 -14.01 -0.50 26.37
CA GLU A 41 -13.62 0.46 27.40
C GLU A 41 -12.81 1.60 26.80
N ARG A 42 -12.94 2.80 27.38
CA ARG A 42 -12.24 4.00 26.87
C ARG A 42 -10.72 3.86 26.82
N MET A 43 -10.14 3.01 27.68
CA MET A 43 -8.70 2.85 27.84
C MET A 43 -8.15 1.62 27.09
N ASP A 44 -8.99 0.94 26.31
CA ASP A 44 -8.53 -0.22 25.53
C ASP A 44 -7.54 0.22 24.45
N PRO A 45 -6.42 -0.49 24.25
CA PRO A 45 -5.47 -0.16 23.19
C PRO A 45 -6.14 -0.16 21.81
N GLY A 46 -5.94 0.91 21.03
CA GLY A 46 -6.52 1.04 19.68
C GLY A 46 -7.93 1.64 19.65
N MET A 47 -8.56 1.89 20.82
CA MET A 47 -9.88 2.52 20.89
C MET A 47 -9.91 3.90 20.22
N GLU A 48 -8.83 4.67 20.33
CA GLU A 48 -8.66 5.95 19.63
C GLU A 48 -8.69 5.82 18.10
N ILE A 49 -8.16 4.71 17.56
CA ILE A 49 -8.16 4.42 16.12
C ILE A 49 -9.58 4.04 15.70
N ASP A 50 -10.26 3.16 16.44
CA ASP A 50 -11.64 2.74 16.14
C ASP A 50 -12.63 3.91 16.18
N ILE A 51 -12.46 4.82 17.14
CA ILE A 51 -13.23 6.07 17.22
C ILE A 51 -12.94 6.93 15.99
N ALA A 52 -11.69 7.09 15.58
CA ALA A 52 -11.32 7.90 14.42
C ALA A 52 -11.89 7.30 13.12
N ILE A 53 -11.75 6.00 12.91
CA ILE A 53 -12.30 5.29 11.75
C ILE A 53 -13.79 5.57 11.61
N ARG A 54 -14.56 5.43 12.71
CA ARG A 54 -16.01 5.66 12.68
C ARG A 54 -16.38 7.13 12.61
N SER A 55 -15.65 8.02 13.28
CA SER A 55 -15.99 9.45 13.34
C SER A 55 -15.73 10.18 12.01
N TYR A 56 -14.81 9.65 11.19
CA TYR A 56 -14.48 10.16 9.87
C TYR A 56 -15.05 9.29 8.74
N ASP A 57 -15.94 8.34 9.06
CA ASP A 57 -16.54 7.41 8.09
C ASP A 57 -15.50 6.73 7.18
N ILE A 58 -14.36 6.34 7.75
CA ILE A 58 -13.29 5.65 7.02
C ILE A 58 -13.76 4.21 6.73
N PRO A 59 -13.88 3.82 5.45
CA PRO A 59 -14.30 2.47 5.06
C PRO A 59 -13.19 1.45 5.40
N ALA A 60 -13.26 0.85 6.60
CA ALA A 60 -12.27 -0.12 7.05
C ALA A 60 -12.54 -1.54 6.55
N GLU A 61 -13.80 -1.97 6.54
CA GLU A 61 -14.22 -3.32 6.14
C GLU A 61 -14.41 -3.43 4.63
N PHE A 62 -13.91 -4.51 4.03
CA PHE A 62 -14.12 -4.78 2.62
C PHE A 62 -15.50 -5.41 2.39
N PRO A 63 -16.27 -4.95 1.40
CA PRO A 63 -17.59 -5.52 1.11
C PRO A 63 -17.47 -6.96 0.57
N PRO A 64 -18.49 -7.82 0.76
CA PRO A 64 -18.45 -9.22 0.32
C PRO A 64 -18.09 -9.39 -1.16
N GLU A 65 -18.55 -8.48 -2.02
CA GLU A 65 -18.29 -8.51 -3.46
C GLU A 65 -16.79 -8.35 -3.79
N VAL A 66 -16.04 -7.60 -2.97
CA VAL A 66 -14.58 -7.48 -3.09
C VAL A 66 -13.88 -8.75 -2.63
N LEU A 67 -14.35 -9.36 -1.54
CA LEU A 67 -13.80 -10.61 -1.02
C LEU A 67 -14.02 -11.77 -1.99
N ASP A 68 -15.20 -11.84 -2.61
CA ASP A 68 -15.54 -12.82 -3.64
C ASP A 68 -14.67 -12.65 -4.88
N GLN A 69 -14.42 -11.41 -5.32
CA GLN A 69 -13.52 -11.13 -6.45
C GLN A 69 -12.08 -11.56 -6.14
N ILE A 70 -11.58 -11.25 -4.94
CA ILE A 70 -10.22 -11.60 -4.50
C ILE A 70 -10.03 -13.10 -4.35
N ALA A 71 -11.07 -13.85 -3.93
CA ALA A 71 -10.99 -15.29 -3.74
C ALA A 71 -10.64 -16.07 -5.03
N GLY A 72 -10.88 -15.47 -6.20
CA GLY A 72 -10.51 -16.03 -7.50
C GLY A 72 -9.08 -15.70 -7.97
N ILE A 73 -8.35 -14.84 -7.25
CA ILE A 73 -7.03 -14.36 -7.67
C ILE A 73 -5.93 -15.25 -7.07
N SER A 74 -4.97 -15.65 -7.91
CA SER A 74 -3.77 -16.39 -7.48
C SER A 74 -2.85 -15.50 -6.65
N ALA A 75 -2.14 -16.07 -5.67
CA ALA A 75 -1.10 -15.35 -4.92
C ALA A 75 0.17 -15.09 -5.75
N GLU A 76 0.32 -15.78 -6.88
CA GLU A 76 1.44 -15.65 -7.81
C GLU A 76 0.98 -15.16 -9.19
N VAL A 77 1.87 -14.44 -9.88
CA VAL A 77 1.63 -13.96 -11.25
C VAL A 77 1.53 -15.15 -12.20
N LEU A 78 0.40 -15.23 -12.92
CA LEU A 78 0.14 -16.29 -13.88
C LEU A 78 1.05 -16.18 -15.11
N GLU A 79 1.46 -17.30 -15.70
CA GLU A 79 2.32 -17.32 -16.90
C GLU A 79 1.67 -16.64 -18.11
N GLU A 80 0.34 -16.70 -18.22
CA GLU A 80 -0.41 -16.00 -19.26
C GLU A 80 -0.32 -14.47 -19.12
N ASP A 81 -0.29 -13.95 -17.90
CA ASP A 81 -0.20 -12.51 -17.63
C ASP A 81 1.19 -11.93 -17.92
N LYS A 82 2.20 -12.80 -18.00
CA LYS A 82 3.58 -12.44 -18.38
C LYS A 82 3.73 -12.27 -19.90
N GLN A 83 2.78 -12.75 -20.69
CA GLN A 83 2.84 -12.66 -22.15
C GLN A 83 2.71 -11.21 -22.62
N HIS A 84 3.35 -10.89 -23.76
CA HIS A 84 3.35 -9.56 -24.38
C HIS A 84 3.99 -8.42 -23.56
N ARG A 85 4.61 -8.73 -22.42
CA ARG A 85 5.35 -7.79 -21.58
C ARG A 85 6.84 -7.84 -21.89
N VAL A 86 7.53 -6.73 -21.65
CA VAL A 86 9.00 -6.69 -21.72
C VAL A 86 9.58 -7.49 -20.54
N ASP A 87 10.55 -8.35 -20.81
CA ASP A 87 11.24 -9.09 -19.75
C ASP A 87 12.38 -8.25 -19.16
N LEU A 88 12.25 -7.89 -17.88
CA LEU A 88 13.25 -7.16 -17.10
C LEU A 88 13.75 -7.99 -15.90
N ARG A 89 13.50 -9.30 -15.87
CA ARG A 89 13.85 -10.15 -14.71
C ARG A 89 15.35 -10.24 -14.44
N ASP A 90 16.19 -10.03 -15.47
CA ASP A 90 17.66 -10.00 -15.34
C ASP A 90 18.20 -8.58 -15.11
N VAL A 91 17.33 -7.57 -15.06
CA VAL A 91 17.74 -6.19 -14.76
C VAL A 91 17.80 -6.02 -13.25
N PRO A 92 18.88 -5.44 -12.68
CA PRO A 92 19.07 -5.32 -11.23
C PRO A 92 18.21 -4.16 -10.66
N LEU A 93 16.89 -4.32 -10.76
CA LEU A 93 15.89 -3.48 -10.13
C LEU A 93 15.84 -3.83 -8.64
N VAL A 94 15.77 -2.80 -7.80
CA VAL A 94 15.67 -2.93 -6.34
C VAL A 94 14.57 -2.00 -5.82
N THR A 95 13.97 -2.37 -4.69
CA THR A 95 13.06 -1.50 -3.93
C THR A 95 13.80 -0.87 -2.75
N ILE A 96 13.44 0.35 -2.36
CA ILE A 96 14.09 1.11 -1.28
C ILE A 96 12.99 1.80 -0.46
N ASP A 97 12.71 1.25 0.71
CA ASP A 97 11.56 1.68 1.52
C ASP A 97 11.91 1.72 3.01
N ASP A 98 10.99 2.20 3.84
CA ASP A 98 11.16 2.16 5.30
C ASP A 98 11.16 0.72 5.84
N GLU A 99 11.77 0.50 7.01
CA GLU A 99 11.86 -0.82 7.65
C GLU A 99 10.49 -1.49 7.86
N SER A 100 9.43 -0.72 8.10
CA SER A 100 8.08 -1.22 8.36
C SER A 100 7.19 -1.36 7.12
N ALA A 101 7.62 -0.90 5.95
CA ALA A 101 6.83 -0.95 4.71
C ALA A 101 6.67 -2.39 4.20
N LYS A 102 5.50 -2.69 3.62
CA LYS A 102 5.13 -4.01 3.04
C LYS A 102 4.59 -3.91 1.62
N ASP A 103 4.12 -2.73 1.25
CA ASP A 103 3.59 -2.27 -0.02
C ASP A 103 4.71 -1.55 -0.80
N PHE A 104 5.51 -2.31 -1.55
CA PHE A 104 6.61 -1.76 -2.36
C PHE A 104 6.08 -1.41 -3.75
N ASP A 105 5.69 -0.16 -3.96
CA ASP A 105 5.03 0.26 -5.20
C ASP A 105 6.01 0.52 -6.35
N ASP A 106 7.26 0.86 -6.04
CA ASP A 106 8.27 1.24 -7.04
C ASP A 106 9.62 0.54 -6.86
N ALA A 107 10.27 0.28 -8.00
CA ALA A 107 11.62 -0.24 -8.06
C ALA A 107 12.46 0.57 -9.06
N VAL A 108 13.74 0.74 -8.75
CA VAL A 108 14.64 1.62 -9.51
C VAL A 108 15.90 0.91 -9.96
N CYS A 109 16.39 1.28 -11.14
CA CYS A 109 17.69 0.88 -11.64
C CYS A 109 18.26 1.98 -12.55
N ALA A 110 19.54 2.31 -12.40
CA ALA A 110 20.16 3.33 -13.23
C ALA A 110 21.60 2.95 -13.62
N TRP A 111 21.99 3.30 -14.84
CA TRP A 111 23.35 3.11 -15.32
C TRP A 111 23.80 4.21 -16.28
N LYS A 112 25.11 4.46 -16.31
CA LYS A 112 25.72 5.39 -17.27
C LYS A 112 25.75 4.78 -18.66
N THR A 113 25.35 5.57 -19.64
CA THR A 113 25.49 5.28 -21.06
C THR A 113 26.88 5.67 -21.57
N LYS A 114 27.25 5.21 -22.77
CA LYS A 114 28.54 5.55 -23.40
C LYS A 114 28.76 7.06 -23.62
N SER A 115 27.69 7.85 -23.69
CA SER A 115 27.77 9.32 -23.83
C SER A 115 27.94 10.05 -22.49
N GLY A 116 28.01 9.32 -21.37
CA GLY A 116 28.04 9.88 -20.01
C GLY A 116 26.66 10.30 -19.48
N SER A 117 25.60 10.21 -20.29
CA SER A 117 24.21 10.38 -19.82
C SER A 117 23.77 9.15 -19.01
N TRP A 118 22.74 9.28 -18.18
CA TRP A 118 22.16 8.18 -17.43
C TRP A 118 20.94 7.60 -18.13
N LYS A 119 20.79 6.28 -18.07
CA LYS A 119 19.52 5.61 -18.29
C LYS A 119 18.96 5.24 -16.92
N LEU A 120 17.72 5.63 -16.66
CA LEU A 120 16.98 5.35 -15.44
C LEU A 120 15.72 4.55 -15.79
N LEU A 121 15.50 3.45 -15.08
CA LEU A 121 14.26 2.72 -15.05
C LEU A 121 13.57 2.98 -13.72
N VAL A 122 12.31 3.36 -13.79
CA VAL A 122 11.37 3.37 -12.66
C VAL A 122 10.26 2.40 -13.01
N ALA A 123 10.18 1.28 -12.31
CA ALA A 123 9.15 0.26 -12.48
C ALA A 123 8.13 0.42 -11.36
N ILE A 124 6.88 0.67 -11.73
CA ILE A 124 5.75 0.84 -10.79
C ILE A 124 4.88 -0.41 -10.85
N ALA A 125 4.41 -0.91 -9.72
CA ALA A 125 3.47 -2.02 -9.65
C ALA A 125 2.27 -1.82 -10.59
N ASP A 126 1.96 -2.82 -11.43
CA ASP A 126 0.85 -2.75 -12.37
C ASP A 126 -0.49 -3.06 -11.70
N VAL A 127 -0.91 -2.19 -10.78
CA VAL A 127 -2.19 -2.28 -10.06
C VAL A 127 -3.37 -2.36 -11.03
N SER A 128 -3.27 -1.67 -12.17
CA SER A 128 -4.30 -1.61 -13.20
C SER A 128 -4.56 -2.95 -13.89
N HIS A 129 -3.62 -3.89 -13.79
CA HIS A 129 -3.81 -5.26 -14.25
C HIS A 129 -4.84 -6.02 -13.39
N TYR A 130 -4.79 -5.82 -12.07
CA TYR A 130 -5.62 -6.52 -11.09
C TYR A 130 -6.92 -5.77 -10.75
N VAL A 131 -6.88 -4.44 -10.77
CA VAL A 131 -8.03 -3.58 -10.47
C VAL A 131 -8.56 -3.00 -11.78
N ARG A 132 -9.55 -3.68 -12.37
CA ARG A 132 -10.13 -3.29 -13.65
C ARG A 132 -11.33 -2.34 -13.46
N PRO A 133 -11.52 -1.35 -14.33
CA PRO A 133 -12.66 -0.43 -14.23
C PRO A 133 -14.01 -1.13 -14.16
N GLY A 134 -14.87 -0.67 -13.25
CA GLY A 134 -16.23 -1.21 -13.07
C GLY A 134 -16.29 -2.57 -12.35
N THR A 135 -15.20 -3.00 -11.71
CA THR A 135 -15.19 -4.18 -10.83
C THR A 135 -15.41 -3.77 -9.37
N PRO A 136 -15.84 -4.70 -8.48
CA PRO A 136 -15.95 -4.42 -7.05
C PRO A 136 -14.68 -3.81 -6.44
N LEU A 137 -13.50 -4.31 -6.82
CA LEU A 137 -12.21 -3.74 -6.40
C LEU A 137 -12.02 -2.28 -6.83
N ASP A 138 -12.43 -1.90 -8.04
CA ASP A 138 -12.32 -0.52 -8.54
C ASP A 138 -13.30 0.42 -7.81
N ASP A 139 -14.54 -0.02 -7.62
CA ASP A 139 -15.54 0.75 -6.89
C ASP A 139 -15.15 0.96 -5.43
N GLU A 140 -14.60 -0.07 -4.78
CA GLU A 140 -14.11 0.03 -3.41
C GLU A 140 -12.85 0.89 -3.32
N ALA A 141 -11.86 0.69 -4.21
CA ALA A 141 -10.65 1.52 -4.24
C ALA A 141 -11.00 3.00 -4.44
N ARG A 142 -11.99 3.31 -5.28
CA ARG A 142 -12.52 4.67 -5.48
C ARG A 142 -13.22 5.20 -4.24
N THR A 143 -13.95 4.35 -3.52
CA THR A 143 -14.66 4.70 -2.28
C THR A 143 -13.68 5.02 -1.15
N ARG A 144 -12.62 4.21 -1.01
CA ARG A 144 -11.54 4.45 -0.05
C ARG A 144 -10.68 5.65 -0.42
N GLY A 145 -10.38 5.81 -1.72
CA GLY A 145 -9.59 6.91 -2.29
C GLY A 145 -8.09 6.82 -2.01
N ASN A 146 -7.70 6.46 -0.79
CA ASN A 146 -6.31 6.25 -0.38
C ASN A 146 -6.22 5.26 0.80
N SER A 147 -5.01 4.74 1.05
CA SER A 147 -4.71 4.03 2.30
C SER A 147 -4.58 5.05 3.45
N VAL A 148 -5.12 4.71 4.61
CA VAL A 148 -5.02 5.52 5.84
C VAL A 148 -4.06 4.86 6.82
N TYR A 149 -2.98 5.56 7.17
CA TYR A 149 -1.93 5.05 8.04
C TYR A 149 -2.09 5.63 9.46
N PHE A 150 -2.44 4.77 10.41
CA PHE A 150 -2.44 5.06 11.84
C PHE A 150 -1.15 4.54 12.49
N PRO A 151 -0.77 5.05 13.67
CA PRO A 151 0.28 4.43 14.47
C PRO A 151 -0.06 2.96 14.78
N GLY A 152 0.68 2.01 14.18
CA GLY A 152 0.52 0.58 14.43
C GLY A 152 -0.59 -0.12 13.64
N GLN A 153 -1.37 0.59 12.80
CA GLN A 153 -2.45 0.01 11.99
C GLN A 153 -2.58 0.74 10.66
N VAL A 154 -2.86 0.02 9.58
CA VAL A 154 -3.16 0.60 8.27
C VAL A 154 -4.55 0.15 7.86
N VAL A 155 -5.36 1.10 7.36
CA VAL A 155 -6.58 0.79 6.62
C VAL A 155 -6.22 0.87 5.14
N PRO A 156 -5.97 -0.27 4.46
CA PRO A 156 -5.44 -0.25 3.11
C PRO A 156 -6.54 0.07 2.09
N MET A 157 -6.16 0.74 1.01
CA MET A 157 -7.04 0.98 -0.14
C MET A 157 -7.42 -0.32 -0.87
N LEU A 158 -6.49 -1.28 -0.91
CA LEU A 158 -6.68 -2.57 -1.58
C LEU A 158 -6.53 -3.72 -0.58
N PRO A 159 -7.18 -4.87 -0.80
CA PRO A 159 -7.00 -6.05 0.02
C PRO A 159 -5.54 -6.51 0.07
N GLU A 160 -5.12 -7.11 1.19
CA GLU A 160 -3.72 -7.45 1.46
C GLU A 160 -3.09 -8.38 0.41
N LEU A 161 -3.88 -9.27 -0.20
CA LEU A 161 -3.43 -10.14 -1.30
C LEU A 161 -2.86 -9.32 -2.47
N LEU A 162 -3.45 -8.15 -2.74
CA LEU A 162 -2.95 -7.22 -3.74
C LEU A 162 -1.89 -6.31 -3.16
N SER A 163 -2.20 -5.52 -2.12
CA SER A 163 -1.31 -4.45 -1.64
C SER A 163 0.03 -4.96 -1.13
N ASN A 164 0.07 -6.07 -0.38
CA ASN A 164 1.30 -6.65 0.17
C ASN A 164 1.84 -7.81 -0.70
N GLY A 165 1.02 -8.30 -1.63
CA GLY A 165 1.29 -9.47 -2.45
C GLY A 165 1.62 -9.11 -3.89
N LEU A 166 0.61 -9.16 -4.76
CA LEU A 166 0.75 -9.04 -6.22
C LEU A 166 1.13 -7.63 -6.72
N CYS A 167 0.73 -6.59 -5.98
CA CYS A 167 1.06 -5.20 -6.26
C CYS A 167 2.23 -4.68 -5.41
N SER A 168 2.85 -5.53 -4.59
CA SER A 168 4.11 -5.20 -3.92
C SER A 168 5.26 -5.87 -4.66
N LEU A 169 6.28 -5.09 -5.03
CA LEU A 169 7.48 -5.49 -5.76
C LEU A 169 8.46 -6.28 -4.89
N ASN A 170 7.93 -7.34 -4.27
CA ASN A 170 8.63 -8.24 -3.36
C ASN A 170 9.91 -8.83 -4.00
N PRO A 171 10.98 -9.04 -3.20
CA PRO A 171 12.25 -9.54 -3.70
C PRO A 171 12.13 -10.99 -4.17
N HIS A 172 12.86 -11.32 -5.24
CA HIS A 172 13.04 -12.68 -5.76
C HIS A 172 11.78 -13.36 -6.31
N VAL A 173 10.71 -12.59 -6.56
CA VAL A 173 9.46 -13.09 -7.16
C VAL A 173 9.08 -12.24 -8.36
N ASP A 174 8.49 -12.87 -9.38
CA ASP A 174 8.06 -12.18 -10.58
C ASP A 174 6.87 -11.25 -10.27
N ARG A 175 6.93 -10.02 -10.79
CA ARG A 175 5.89 -8.99 -10.62
C ARG A 175 5.64 -8.24 -11.92
N LEU A 176 4.37 -7.91 -12.13
CA LEU A 176 3.91 -7.11 -13.27
C LEU A 176 4.10 -5.63 -12.96
N VAL A 177 4.68 -4.89 -13.89
CA VAL A 177 5.00 -3.48 -13.71
C VAL A 177 4.69 -2.65 -14.94
N MET A 178 4.34 -1.39 -14.70
CA MET A 178 4.40 -0.31 -15.67
C MET A 178 5.73 0.41 -15.51
N VAL A 179 6.54 0.45 -16.57
CA VAL A 179 7.90 0.99 -16.51
C VAL A 179 7.97 2.33 -17.20
N CYS A 180 8.56 3.32 -16.52
CA CYS A 180 9.06 4.55 -17.12
C CYS A 180 10.56 4.43 -17.34
N GLU A 181 10.98 4.34 -18.61
CA GLU A 181 12.40 4.40 -18.99
C GLU A 181 12.76 5.80 -19.43
N MET A 182 13.76 6.40 -18.78
CA MET A 182 14.21 7.77 -19.01
C MET A 182 15.70 7.84 -19.38
N ASN A 183 16.05 8.75 -20.29
CA ASN A 183 17.43 9.17 -20.51
C ASN A 183 17.65 10.56 -19.90
N ILE A 184 18.55 10.64 -18.93
CA ILE A 184 18.88 11.85 -18.18
C ILE A 184 20.26 12.33 -18.63
N SER A 185 20.38 13.58 -19.06
CA SER A 185 21.63 14.18 -19.50
C SER A 185 22.62 14.32 -18.33
N GLN A 186 23.88 14.65 -18.65
CA GLN A 186 24.89 14.97 -17.62
C GLN A 186 24.53 16.19 -16.75
N THR A 187 23.63 17.05 -17.22
CA THR A 187 23.12 18.20 -16.47
C THR A 187 21.84 17.89 -15.68
N GLY A 188 21.38 16.64 -15.67
CA GLY A 188 20.15 16.22 -14.99
C GLY A 188 18.86 16.45 -15.80
N ALA A 189 18.94 16.87 -17.07
CA ALA A 189 17.75 17.11 -17.87
C ALA A 189 17.21 15.82 -18.51
N ILE A 190 15.90 15.58 -18.43
CA ILE A 190 15.25 14.45 -19.12
C ILE A 190 15.21 14.75 -20.62
N SER A 191 15.92 13.93 -21.40
CA SER A 191 16.03 14.09 -22.86
C SER A 191 15.00 13.26 -23.63
N ARG A 192 14.62 12.10 -23.08
CA ARG A 192 13.66 11.17 -23.67
C ARG A 192 13.10 10.28 -22.59
N TYR A 193 11.84 9.91 -22.72
CA TYR A 193 11.21 8.87 -21.92
C TYR A 193 10.32 7.97 -22.78
N ARG A 194 9.99 6.78 -22.27
CA ARG A 194 8.96 5.89 -22.81
C ARG A 194 8.32 5.08 -21.70
N PHE A 195 7.07 4.68 -21.93
CA PHE A 195 6.33 3.80 -21.04
C PHE A 195 6.07 2.45 -21.71
N TYR A 196 6.14 1.37 -20.93
CA TYR A 196 5.79 0.02 -21.39
C TYR A 196 5.49 -0.90 -20.20
N GLU A 197 4.66 -1.91 -20.47
CA GLU A 197 4.39 -2.99 -19.54
C GLU A 197 5.56 -3.99 -19.53
N ALA A 198 5.95 -4.44 -18.35
CA ALA A 198 7.04 -5.39 -18.16
C ALA A 198 6.73 -6.41 -17.05
N VAL A 199 7.53 -7.48 -17.02
CA VAL A 199 7.70 -8.38 -15.88
C VAL A 199 9.09 -8.17 -15.31
N MET A 200 9.19 -8.02 -13.99
CA MET A 200 10.45 -7.86 -13.29
C MET A 200 10.59 -8.84 -12.13
N ASN A 201 11.81 -9.00 -11.64
CA ASN A 201 12.14 -9.73 -10.43
C ASN A 201 13.04 -8.82 -9.58
N SER A 202 12.54 -8.34 -8.43
CA SER A 202 13.32 -7.42 -7.59
C SER A 202 14.52 -8.18 -7.00
N HIS A 203 15.73 -7.67 -7.24
CA HIS A 203 16.97 -8.34 -6.82
C HIS A 203 17.28 -8.11 -5.34
N ALA A 204 16.71 -7.07 -4.74
CA ALA A 204 16.86 -6.79 -3.32
C ALA A 204 15.75 -5.86 -2.83
N ARG A 205 15.33 -6.10 -1.59
CA ARG A 205 14.56 -5.15 -0.78
C ARG A 205 15.51 -4.43 0.16
N LEU A 206 15.75 -3.14 -0.09
CA LEU A 206 16.65 -2.31 0.69
C LEU A 206 15.86 -1.35 1.59
N THR A 207 16.55 -0.76 2.55
CA THR A 207 16.01 0.39 3.31
C THR A 207 16.83 1.63 3.06
N TYR A 208 16.23 2.79 3.30
CA TYR A 208 16.95 4.07 3.23
C TYR A 208 18.23 4.06 4.07
N ASN A 209 18.18 3.47 5.28
CA ASN A 209 19.34 3.34 6.16
C ASN A 209 20.44 2.46 5.54
N LYS A 210 20.07 1.30 4.95
CA LYS A 210 21.03 0.43 4.25
C LYS A 210 21.66 1.13 3.04
N VAL A 211 20.86 1.84 2.25
CA VAL A 211 21.36 2.57 1.08
C VAL A 211 22.29 3.70 1.52
N ALA A 212 21.94 4.44 2.57
CA ALA A 212 22.80 5.47 3.13
C ALA A 212 24.15 4.89 3.59
N ALA A 213 24.14 3.76 4.30
CA ALA A 213 25.37 3.06 4.69
C ALA A 213 26.18 2.57 3.48
N ILE A 214 25.54 2.05 2.43
CA ILE A 214 26.21 1.63 1.18
C ILE A 214 26.86 2.81 0.45
N LEU A 215 26.28 4.00 0.54
CA LEU A 215 26.83 5.21 -0.09
C LEU A 215 27.94 5.87 0.74
N ASP A 216 27.99 5.59 2.05
CA ASP A 216 29.07 6.02 2.92
C ASP A 216 30.31 5.14 2.73
N GLU A 217 31.38 5.72 2.18
CA GLU A 217 32.63 5.02 1.91
C GLU A 217 33.38 4.64 3.20
N GLU A 218 33.13 5.35 4.31
CA GLU A 218 33.77 5.11 5.61
C GLU A 218 32.99 4.14 6.50
N SER A 219 31.79 3.73 6.09
CA SER A 219 30.95 2.79 6.84
C SER A 219 31.44 1.33 6.69
N GLU A 220 31.81 0.71 7.82
CA GLU A 220 32.13 -0.74 7.88
C GLU A 220 30.92 -1.60 7.49
N GLU A 221 29.71 -1.19 7.90
CA GLU A 221 28.45 -1.83 7.50
C GLU A 221 28.23 -1.68 5.98
N GLY A 222 28.50 -0.49 5.44
CA GLY A 222 28.47 -0.22 4.01
C GLY A 222 29.43 -1.10 3.22
N GLU A 223 30.64 -1.34 3.73
CA GLU A 223 31.62 -2.22 3.08
C GLU A 223 31.12 -3.68 3.00
N ALA A 224 30.49 -4.17 4.07
CA ALA A 224 29.89 -5.50 4.08
C ALA A 224 28.75 -5.61 3.06
N LEU A 225 27.83 -4.64 3.05
CA LEU A 225 26.69 -4.60 2.13
C LEU A 225 27.13 -4.47 0.65
N ARG A 226 28.17 -3.68 0.36
CA ARG A 226 28.74 -3.57 -1.00
C ARG A 226 29.30 -4.91 -1.49
N LYS A 227 29.98 -5.67 -0.63
CA LYS A 227 30.50 -7.00 -0.96
C LYS A 227 29.38 -8.02 -1.21
N GLU A 228 28.28 -7.92 -0.48
CA GLU A 228 27.11 -8.77 -0.68
C GLU A 228 26.41 -8.45 -2.02
N ALA A 229 26.19 -7.17 -2.32
CA ALA A 229 25.60 -6.73 -3.59
C ALA A 229 26.44 -7.15 -4.82
N GLN A 230 27.76 -7.18 -4.70
CA GLN A 230 28.67 -7.63 -5.77
C GLN A 230 28.68 -9.16 -5.98
N ARG A 231 28.18 -9.95 -5.03
CA ARG A 231 28.08 -11.41 -5.14
C ARG A 231 26.73 -11.88 -5.70
N ALA A 232 25.73 -11.00 -5.67
CA ALA A 232 24.36 -11.28 -6.09
C ALA A 232 24.06 -10.90 -7.55
N GLY A 233 25.01 -10.32 -8.28
CA GLY A 233 24.95 -10.02 -9.71
C GLY A 233 26.00 -10.77 -10.51
#